data_AF-A0A9X4BG20-F1
#
_entry.id   AF-A0A9X4BG20-F1
#
_cell.length_a   1.000
_cell.length_b   1.000
_cell.length_c   1.000
_cell.angle_alpha   90.00
_cell.angle_beta   90.00
_cell.angle_gamma   90.00
#
_symmetry.space_group_name_H-M   'P 1'
#
loop_
_entity.id
_entity.type
_entity.pdbx_description
1 polymer ?
#
loop_
_entity_poly.entity_id
_entity_poly.type
_entity_poly.pdbx_seq_one_letter_code
_entity_poly.pdbx_strand_id
1 'polypeptide(L)'
;NPDFENKASYSFTVVATDAAGNHSSQAVTLAVNNLDEVAPVITSGITATAIDENSGAGQVIYTATATDSADISGGVTFSLKAGSDAGLTINPVTGAVTLTGNPD
;
A
#
# COMPACT_ATOMS: atom_id res chain seq x y z
N ASN A 1 1.48 -19.28 -14.84
CA ASN A 1 1.85 -17.91 -14.43
C ASN A 1 2.73 -18.04 -13.20
N PRO A 2 3.99 -17.59 -13.20
CA PRO A 2 4.76 -17.43 -11.95
C PRO A 2 4.02 -16.48 -11.02
N ASP A 3 4.08 -16.75 -9.72
CA ASP A 3 3.34 -16.07 -8.67
C ASP A 3 4.23 -16.15 -7.42
N PHE A 4 4.65 -15.01 -6.87
CA PHE A 4 5.62 -14.98 -5.78
C PHE A 4 5.02 -15.57 -4.50
N GLU A 5 3.77 -15.21 -4.21
CA GLU A 5 2.98 -15.63 -3.04
C GLU A 5 2.79 -17.15 -3.02
N ASN A 6 2.74 -17.77 -4.20
CA ASN A 6 2.67 -19.21 -4.35
C ASN A 6 4.04 -19.89 -4.42
N LYS A 7 4.97 -19.32 -5.20
CA LYS A 7 6.31 -19.89 -5.44
C LYS A 7 7.34 -18.82 -5.83
N ALA A 8 8.10 -18.37 -4.83
CA ALA A 8 9.15 -17.36 -4.99
C ALA A 8 10.36 -17.76 -5.86
N SER A 9 10.59 -19.05 -6.16
CA SER A 9 11.71 -19.45 -7.02
C SER A 9 11.53 -20.82 -7.66
N TYR A 10 12.29 -21.05 -8.73
CA TYR A 10 12.45 -22.34 -9.39
C TYR A 10 13.93 -22.71 -9.43
N SER A 11 14.23 -24.00 -9.30
CA SER A 11 15.57 -24.53 -9.52
C SER A 11 15.51 -25.68 -10.51
N PHE A 12 16.51 -25.75 -11.39
CA PHE A 12 16.66 -26.81 -12.36
C PHE A 12 18.14 -27.02 -12.68
N THR A 13 18.48 -28.21 -13.16
CA THR A 13 19.85 -28.56 -13.55
C THR A 13 19.91 -28.67 -15.06
N VAL A 14 20.81 -27.92 -15.69
CA VAL A 14 21.14 -28.11 -17.10
C VAL A 14 22.22 -29.17 -17.21
N VAL A 15 22.11 -30.06 -18.20
CA VAL A 15 23.11 -31.08 -18.51
C VAL A 15 23.51 -30.93 -19.96
N ALA A 16 24.81 -30.84 -20.21
CA ALA A 16 25.37 -30.87 -21.56
C ALA A 16 26.10 -32.21 -21.75
N THR A 17 25.73 -32.96 -22.79
CA THR A 17 26.32 -34.26 -23.13
C THR A 17 26.88 -34.20 -24.55
N ASP A 18 28.13 -34.64 -24.76
CA ASP A 18 28.75 -34.73 -26.09
C ASP A 18 28.40 -36.04 -26.82
N ALA A 19 28.82 -36.16 -28.08
CA ALA A 19 28.56 -37.36 -28.90
C ALA A 19 29.27 -38.63 -28.38
N ALA A 20 30.30 -38.48 -27.53
CA ALA A 20 31.01 -39.59 -26.90
C ALA A 20 30.39 -39.99 -25.54
N GLY A 21 29.35 -39.28 -25.08
CA GLY A 21 28.65 -39.54 -23.82
C GLY A 21 29.25 -38.85 -22.59
N ASN A 22 30.29 -38.03 -22.75
CA ASN A 22 30.79 -37.21 -21.65
C ASN A 22 29.78 -36.13 -21.33
N HIS A 23 29.59 -35.83 -20.04
CA HIS A 23 28.62 -34.83 -19.62
C HIS A 23 29.14 -33.92 -18.50
N SER A 24 28.60 -32.70 -18.49
CA SER A 24 28.70 -31.76 -17.36
C SER A 24 27.31 -31.28 -16.98
N SER A 25 27.15 -30.82 -15.74
CA SER A 25 25.87 -30.29 -15.28
C SER A 25 26.05 -29.03 -14.44
N GLN A 26 25.04 -28.15 -14.47
CA GLN A 26 25.03 -26.91 -13.72
C GLN A 26 23.64 -26.69 -13.12
N ALA A 27 23.57 -26.48 -11.80
CA ALA A 27 22.35 -26.05 -11.15
C ALA A 27 22.10 -24.56 -11.44
N VAL A 28 20.86 -24.22 -11.77
CA VAL A 28 20.37 -22.88 -12.07
C VAL A 28 19.18 -22.58 -11.17
N THR A 29 19.17 -21.37 -10.63
CA THR A 29 18.03 -20.84 -9.86
C THR A 29 17.45 -19.64 -10.59
N LEU A 30 16.13 -19.62 -10.69
CA LEU A 30 15.34 -18.49 -11.15
C LEU A 30 14.53 -17.95 -9.98
N ALA A 31 14.79 -16.70 -9.60
CA ALA A 31 13.93 -15.99 -8.65
C ALA A 31 12.69 -15.44 -9.38
N VAL A 32 11.54 -15.51 -8.71
CA VAL A 32 10.36 -14.71 -9.06
C VAL A 32 10.47 -13.41 -8.26
N ASN A 33 10.27 -12.27 -8.91
CA ASN A 33 10.24 -10.99 -8.21
C ASN A 33 8.89 -10.83 -7.54
N ASN A 34 8.88 -10.38 -6.29
CA ASN A 34 7.64 -9.96 -5.65
C ASN A 34 7.22 -8.59 -6.21
N LEU A 35 5.93 -8.41 -6.50
CA LEU A 35 5.34 -7.12 -6.85
C LEU A 35 4.31 -6.73 -5.79
N ASP A 36 3.88 -5.47 -5.77
CA ASP A 36 2.82 -5.04 -4.88
C ASP A 36 1.47 -5.33 -5.54
N GLU A 37 0.74 -6.30 -4.99
CA GLU A 37 -0.55 -6.76 -5.52
C GLU A 37 -1.73 -6.49 -4.57
N VAL A 38 -1.47 -5.99 -3.35
CA VAL A 38 -2.50 -5.79 -2.33
C VAL A 38 -2.64 -4.31 -1.98
N ALA A 39 -3.76 -3.72 -2.40
CA ALA A 39 -4.06 -2.33 -2.13
C ALA A 39 -4.15 -1.98 -0.62
N PRO A 40 -3.86 -0.73 -0.23
CA PRO A 40 -3.99 -0.28 1.14
C PRO A 40 -5.45 -0.29 1.62
N VAL A 41 -5.63 -0.47 2.93
CA VAL A 41 -6.94 -0.53 3.59
C VAL A 41 -7.06 0.61 4.61
N ILE A 42 -8.15 1.37 4.54
CA ILE A 42 -8.51 2.36 5.56
C ILE A 42 -8.90 1.63 6.86
N THR A 43 -8.31 2.04 7.97
CA THR A 43 -8.49 1.42 9.29
C THR A 43 -9.21 2.32 10.31
N SER A 44 -9.34 3.62 10.01
CA SER A 44 -10.06 4.56 10.86
C SER A 44 -11.58 4.34 10.76
N GLY A 45 -12.31 4.71 11.82
CA GLY A 45 -13.77 4.54 11.88
C GLY A 45 -14.52 5.39 10.86
N ILE A 46 -15.82 5.12 10.68
CA ILE A 46 -16.67 5.83 9.71
C ILE A 46 -17.27 7.14 10.24
N THR A 47 -17.07 7.45 11.52
CA THR A 47 -17.67 8.59 12.20
C THR A 47 -16.58 9.52 12.74
N ALA A 48 -16.72 10.82 12.48
CA ALA A 48 -15.87 11.87 13.03
C ALA A 48 -16.31 12.26 14.46
N THR A 49 -15.40 12.87 15.21
CA THR A 49 -15.73 13.44 16.52
C THR A 49 -16.64 14.64 16.33
N ALA A 50 -17.70 14.73 17.14
CA ALA A 50 -18.54 15.92 17.15
C ALA A 50 -17.72 17.14 17.62
N ILE A 51 -18.04 18.29 17.07
CA ILE A 51 -17.44 19.58 17.45
C ILE A 51 -18.55 20.54 17.83
N ASP A 52 -18.23 21.47 18.72
CA ASP A 52 -19.16 22.55 19.07
C ASP A 52 -19.17 23.61 17.97
N GLU A 53 -20.29 24.29 17.78
CA GLU A 53 -20.33 25.53 17.01
C GLU A 53 -19.41 26.60 17.64
N ASN A 54 -18.91 27.53 16.83
CA ASN A 54 -18.04 28.63 17.24
C ASN A 54 -16.73 28.22 17.96
N SER A 55 -16.21 27.02 17.68
CA SER A 55 -15.00 26.46 18.30
C SER A 55 -13.68 26.81 17.59
N GLY A 56 -13.77 27.61 16.53
CA GLY A 56 -12.63 28.15 15.77
C GLY A 56 -12.30 27.34 14.50
N ALA A 57 -11.54 27.98 13.61
CA ALA A 57 -11.02 27.35 12.39
C ALA A 57 -9.78 26.49 12.67
N GLY A 58 -9.46 25.57 11.75
CA GLY A 58 -8.25 24.74 11.79
C GLY A 58 -8.33 23.52 12.69
N GLN A 59 -9.49 23.23 13.27
CA GLN A 59 -9.68 22.08 14.14
C GLN A 59 -9.57 20.77 13.37
N VAL A 60 -8.85 19.81 13.95
CA VAL A 60 -8.80 18.43 13.44
C VAL A 60 -10.08 17.73 13.88
N ILE A 61 -10.92 17.36 12.91
CA ILE A 61 -12.23 16.72 13.16
C ILE A 61 -12.17 15.20 12.99
N TYR A 62 -11.16 14.72 12.28
CA TYR A 62 -10.97 13.32 11.96
C TYR A 62 -9.50 13.05 11.63
N THR A 63 -9.01 11.85 11.93
CA THR A 63 -7.70 11.39 11.50
C THR A 63 -7.88 10.09 10.73
N ALA A 64 -7.67 10.15 9.42
CA ALA A 64 -7.66 8.96 8.58
C ALA A 64 -6.43 8.11 8.92
N THR A 65 -6.63 6.81 9.07
CA THR A 65 -5.54 5.84 9.19
C THR A 65 -5.71 4.78 8.12
N ALA A 66 -4.59 4.27 7.61
CA ALA A 66 -4.56 3.19 6.62
C ALA A 66 -3.37 2.28 6.87
N THR A 67 -3.46 1.05 6.39
CA THR A 67 -2.35 0.10 6.34
C THR A 67 -2.17 -0.44 4.93
N ASP A 68 -0.91 -0.64 4.55
CA ASP A 68 -0.45 -1.15 3.26
C ASP A 68 0.51 -2.34 3.47
N SER A 69 0.39 -3.00 4.62
CA SER A 69 1.36 -3.99 5.11
C SER A 69 1.00 -5.44 4.77
N ALA A 70 -0.01 -5.65 3.93
CA ALA A 70 -0.49 -7.00 3.59
C ALA A 70 0.43 -7.73 2.61
N ASP A 71 1.31 -6.98 1.93
CA ASP A 71 2.33 -7.46 1.00
C ASP A 71 3.52 -6.47 1.01
N ILE A 72 4.08 -6.10 -0.15
CA ILE A 72 5.07 -5.03 -0.29
C ILE A 72 4.40 -3.70 0.01
N SER A 73 4.93 -2.99 1.02
CA SER A 73 4.41 -1.66 1.32
C SER A 73 5.18 -0.56 0.60
N GLY A 74 4.46 0.26 -0.16
CA GLY A 74 4.94 1.55 -0.68
C GLY A 74 4.65 2.72 0.27
N GLY A 75 3.91 2.47 1.35
CA GLY A 75 3.36 3.49 2.23
C GLY A 75 2.05 4.07 1.71
N VAL A 76 1.47 5.01 2.45
CA VAL A 76 0.17 5.60 2.13
C VAL A 76 0.26 7.12 2.02
N THR A 77 -0.57 7.69 1.15
CA THR A 77 -0.78 9.14 1.03
C THR A 77 -2.28 9.40 1.05
N PHE A 78 -2.69 10.38 1.84
CA PHE A 78 -4.11 10.71 2.01
C PHE A 78 -4.54 11.89 1.14
N SER A 79 -5.77 11.85 0.65
CA SER A 79 -6.43 12.95 -0.05
C SER A 79 -7.94 12.89 0.15
N LEU A 80 -8.62 14.03 0.01
CA LEU A 80 -10.08 14.08 -0.03
C LEU A 80 -10.55 13.86 -1.47
N LYS A 81 -11.64 13.12 -1.63
CA LYS A 81 -12.23 12.86 -2.94
C LYS A 81 -12.78 14.16 -3.54
N ALA A 82 -12.71 14.28 -4.86
CA ALA A 82 -13.41 15.37 -5.56
C ALA A 82 -14.91 15.37 -5.20
N GLY A 83 -15.43 16.56 -4.87
CA GLY A 83 -16.81 16.75 -4.41
C GLY A 83 -16.99 16.66 -2.88
N SER A 84 -15.94 16.42 -2.10
CA SER A 84 -15.97 16.69 -0.65
C SER A 84 -16.20 18.18 -0.35
N ASP A 85 -16.74 18.47 0.83
CA ASP A 85 -17.07 19.83 1.24
C ASP A 85 -15.85 20.76 1.17
N ALA A 86 -16.02 21.94 0.56
CA ALA A 86 -14.94 22.90 0.32
C ALA A 86 -14.33 23.49 1.61
N GLY A 87 -14.98 23.29 2.76
CA GLY A 87 -14.50 23.69 4.08
C GLY A 87 -13.54 22.70 4.73
N LEU A 88 -13.11 21.65 4.02
CA LEU A 88 -12.27 20.58 4.57
C LEU A 88 -10.93 20.48 3.84
N THR A 89 -9.88 20.20 4.61
CA THR A 89 -8.57 19.80 4.06
C THR A 89 -8.08 18.54 4.75
N ILE A 90 -7.14 17.83 4.14
CA ILE A 90 -6.47 16.68 4.75
C ILE A 90 -4.96 16.82 4.60
N ASN A 91 -4.24 16.51 5.68
CA ASN A 91 -2.79 16.38 5.61
C ASN A 91 -2.43 15.05 4.91
N PRO A 92 -1.66 15.08 3.81
CA PRO A 92 -1.39 13.88 3.01
C PRO A 92 -0.53 12.83 3.72
N VAL A 93 0.20 13.22 4.77
CA VAL A 93 1.11 12.35 5.53
C VAL A 93 0.43 11.85 6.80
N THR A 94 -0.22 12.74 7.55
CA THR A 94 -0.79 12.39 8.86
C THR A 94 -2.23 11.92 8.79
N GLY A 95 -2.93 12.12 7.66
CA GLY A 95 -4.35 11.81 7.51
C GLY A 95 -5.28 12.73 8.31
N ALA A 96 -4.76 13.77 8.97
CA ALA A 96 -5.56 14.71 9.75
C ALA A 96 -6.45 15.55 8.83
N VAL A 97 -7.77 15.43 9.00
CA VAL A 97 -8.79 16.23 8.32
C VAL A 97 -9.14 17.42 9.19
N THR A 98 -9.09 18.63 8.63
CA THR A 98 -9.36 19.88 9.35
C THR A 98 -10.47 20.68 8.70
N LEU A 99 -11.21 21.42 9.53
CA LEU A 99 -12.09 22.50 9.08
C LEU A 99 -11.29 23.75 8.75
N THR A 100 -11.55 24.37 7.61
CA THR A 100 -10.89 25.62 7.19
C THR A 100 -11.55 26.86 7.78
N GLY A 101 -12.80 26.75 8.21
CA GLY A 101 -13.58 27.84 8.80
C GLY A 101 -14.04 27.51 10.22
N ASN A 102 -14.44 28.54 10.96
CA ASN A 102 -15.14 28.36 12.22
C ASN A 102 -16.55 27.83 11.93
N PRO A 103 -16.97 26.69 12.49
CA PRO A 103 -18.37 26.25 12.38
C PRO A 103 -19.30 27.26 13.08
N ASP A 104 -20.49 27.46 12.53
CA ASP A 104 -21.58 28.29 13.06
C ASP A 104 -22.88 27.48 13.02
#